data_AF-A0A7W9L292-F1
#
_entry.id   AF-A0A7W9L292-F1
#
_cell.length_a   1.000
_cell.length_b   1.000
_cell.length_c   1.000
_cell.angle_alpha   90.00
_cell.angle_beta   90.00
_cell.angle_gamma   90.00
#
_symmetry.space_group_name_H-M   'P 1'
#
loop_
_entity.id
_entity.type
_entity.pdbx_description
1 polymer ?
#
loop_
_entity_poly.entity_id
_entity_poly.type
_entity_poly.pdbx_seq_one_letter_code
_entity_poly.pdbx_strand_id
1 'polypeptide(L)'
;MTMRRLVGRIRSDRDLRLFVLRGTLVAVTAALCLDIANQLLFFEGWPAALRSWLFTVLFAIIVAMPLFNLVGRAHREAETARAEAEAIGRTDPLTGLPNRRAMMELSETHLGTMVLAIVDIDRFKAVNDTYGHLAGDEVIRRVGRMMAAELGRYGPLCRIGGEEFALLSRDAPDEVVEALRLFRERIAAVPLLVGEAAVQVTLSAGVAVRRPGASFMEVFAEADRALYDAKRDGRNRIAFAPGAALRA
;
A
#
# COMPACT_ATOMS: atom_id res chain seq x y z
N MET A 1 -25.33 -21.16 10.83
CA MET A 1 -24.60 -19.92 11.20
C MET A 1 -23.13 -20.12 10.85
N THR A 2 -22.66 -19.54 9.75
CA THR A 2 -21.36 -19.85 9.12
C THR A 2 -20.19 -19.38 10.00
N MET A 3 -19.12 -20.18 10.13
CA MET A 3 -17.93 -19.90 10.96
C MET A 3 -17.32 -18.50 10.73
N ARG A 4 -17.44 -17.98 9.50
CA ARG A 4 -17.08 -16.59 9.10
C ARG A 4 -17.77 -15.47 9.88
N ARG A 5 -18.98 -15.68 10.42
CA ARG A 5 -19.71 -14.67 11.22
C ARG A 5 -19.31 -14.65 12.70
N LEU A 6 -18.75 -15.76 13.21
CA LEU A 6 -18.25 -15.85 14.58
C LEU A 6 -16.85 -15.23 14.71
N VAL A 7 -16.01 -15.38 13.68
CA VAL A 7 -14.68 -14.75 13.57
C VAL A 7 -14.79 -13.31 13.03
N GLY A 8 -15.75 -12.52 13.50
CA GLY A 8 -15.74 -11.08 13.20
C GLY A 8 -14.37 -10.49 13.53
N ARG A 9 -13.89 -9.49 12.77
CA ARG A 9 -12.51 -8.95 12.87
C ARG A 9 -12.11 -8.72 14.34
N ILE A 10 -11.29 -9.61 14.89
CA ILE A 10 -10.81 -9.55 16.27
C ILE A 10 -9.78 -8.43 16.30
N ARG A 11 -10.19 -7.21 16.66
CA ARG A 11 -9.33 -6.01 16.59
C ARG A 11 -8.82 -5.56 17.95
N SER A 12 -9.46 -6.01 19.03
CA SER A 12 -9.14 -5.62 20.40
C SER A 12 -9.13 -6.82 21.35
N ASP A 13 -8.56 -6.63 22.55
CA ASP A 13 -8.61 -7.62 23.62
C ASP A 13 -10.04 -7.91 24.08
N ARG A 14 -10.93 -6.91 23.96
CA ARG A 14 -12.36 -7.08 24.23
C ARG A 14 -13.00 -8.01 23.21
N ASP A 15 -12.67 -7.85 21.93
CA ASP A 15 -13.19 -8.72 20.86
C ASP A 15 -12.68 -10.16 21.02
N LEU A 16 -11.41 -10.32 21.41
CA LEU A 16 -10.82 -11.63 21.69
C LEU A 16 -11.55 -12.31 22.86
N ARG A 17 -11.78 -11.59 23.97
CA ARG A 17 -12.53 -12.13 25.11
C ARG A 17 -13.96 -12.52 24.72
N LEU A 18 -14.64 -11.69 23.92
CA LEU A 18 -15.99 -11.98 23.44
C LEU A 18 -16.02 -13.19 22.49
N PHE A 19 -15.02 -13.33 21.62
CA PHE A 19 -14.87 -14.49 20.74
C PHE A 19 -14.68 -15.77 21.55
N VAL A 20 -13.75 -15.77 22.52
CA VAL A 20 -13.48 -16.91 23.41
C VAL A 20 -14.73 -17.28 24.20
N LEU A 21 -15.42 -16.30 24.79
CA LEU A 21 -16.63 -16.54 25.58
C LEU A 21 -17.74 -17.16 24.74
N ARG A 22 -18.01 -16.61 23.54
CA ARG A 22 -19.04 -17.11 22.63
C ARG A 22 -18.72 -18.50 22.10
N GLY A 23 -17.46 -18.74 21.71
CA GLY A 23 -17.01 -20.05 21.24
C GLY A 23 -17.13 -21.11 22.35
N THR A 24 -16.69 -20.77 23.56
CA THR A 24 -16.78 -21.66 24.73
C THR A 24 -18.24 -21.98 25.06
N LEU A 25 -19.13 -20.97 25.06
CA LEU A 25 -20.55 -21.17 25.31
C LEU A 25 -21.18 -22.14 24.29
N VAL A 26 -20.90 -21.96 22.99
CA VAL A 26 -21.40 -22.87 21.94
C VAL A 26 -20.89 -24.30 22.15
N ALA A 27 -19.61 -24.46 22.48
CA ALA A 27 -19.01 -25.77 22.73
C ALA A 27 -19.63 -26.48 23.96
N VAL A 28 -19.83 -25.74 25.05
CA VAL A 28 -20.49 -26.25 26.26
C VAL A 28 -21.93 -26.64 25.97
N THR A 29 -22.69 -25.80 25.26
CA THR A 29 -24.08 -26.10 24.89
C THR A 29 -24.16 -27.35 24.01
N ALA A 30 -23.31 -27.47 22.99
CA ALA A 30 -23.28 -28.65 22.12
C ALA A 30 -22.91 -29.93 22.88
N ALA A 31 -21.89 -29.88 23.74
CA ALA A 31 -21.47 -31.01 24.57
C ALA A 31 -22.60 -31.45 25.52
N LEU A 32 -23.26 -30.49 26.18
CA LEU A 32 -24.35 -30.76 27.10
C LEU A 32 -25.59 -31.32 26.38
N CYS A 33 -25.94 -30.80 25.20
CA CYS A 33 -27.05 -31.35 24.40
C CYS A 33 -26.80 -32.81 24.00
N LEU A 34 -25.56 -33.14 23.61
CA LEU A 34 -25.17 -34.50 23.28
C LEU A 34 -25.24 -35.43 24.50
N ASP A 35 -24.75 -34.98 25.65
CA ASP A 35 -24.79 -35.75 26.90
C ASP A 35 -26.23 -35.97 27.38
N ILE A 36 -27.09 -34.95 27.28
CA ILE A 36 -28.54 -35.08 27.58
C ILE A 36 -29.19 -36.10 26.65
N ALA A 37 -28.91 -36.05 25.33
CA ALA A 37 -29.45 -37.03 24.39
C ALA A 37 -29.00 -38.45 24.71
N ASN A 38 -27.74 -38.63 25.11
CA ASN A 38 -27.22 -39.92 25.58
C ASN A 38 -27.97 -40.43 26.82
N GLN A 39 -28.20 -39.56 27.81
CA GLN A 39 -28.93 -39.91 29.04
C GLN A 39 -30.40 -40.25 28.80
N LEU A 40 -31.04 -39.67 27.77
CA LEU A 40 -32.41 -40.03 27.38
C LEU A 40 -32.51 -41.47 26.83
N LEU A 41 -31.43 -41.99 26.25
CA LEU A 41 -31.37 -43.35 25.70
C LEU A 41 -30.94 -44.38 26.77
N PHE A 42 -30.06 -43.98 27.69
CA PHE A 42 -29.41 -44.87 28.66
C PHE A 42 -29.53 -44.35 30.10
N PHE A 43 -30.77 -44.06 30.54
CA PHE A 43 -30.99 -43.46 31.84
C PHE A 43 -30.75 -44.45 33.00
N GLU A 44 -29.69 -44.23 33.77
CA GLU A 44 -29.39 -45.03 34.98
C GLU A 44 -29.98 -44.43 36.27
N GLY A 45 -30.07 -43.10 36.35
CA GLY A 45 -30.61 -42.39 37.52
C GLY A 45 -30.08 -40.98 37.69
N TRP A 46 -30.81 -40.18 38.47
CA TRP A 46 -30.51 -38.75 38.69
C TRP A 46 -29.10 -38.44 39.22
N PRO A 47 -28.54 -39.16 40.21
CA PRO A 47 -27.19 -38.87 40.68
C PRO A 47 -26.11 -39.10 39.62
N ALA A 48 -26.29 -40.07 38.73
CA ALA A 48 -25.36 -40.34 37.63
C ALA A 48 -25.43 -39.24 36.57
N ALA A 49 -26.64 -38.84 36.17
CA ALA A 49 -26.87 -37.76 35.21
C ALA A 49 -26.27 -36.42 35.68
N LEU A 50 -26.49 -36.04 36.95
CA LEU A 50 -25.95 -34.79 37.50
C LEU A 50 -24.41 -34.76 37.51
N ARG A 51 -23.77 -35.88 37.87
CA ARG A 51 -22.30 -36.01 37.80
C ARG A 51 -21.81 -35.90 36.36
N SER A 52 -22.46 -36.59 35.42
CA SER A 52 -22.12 -36.54 34.00
C SER A 52 -22.15 -35.10 33.48
N TRP A 53 -23.25 -34.37 33.70
CA TRP A 53 -23.38 -32.99 33.24
C TRP A 53 -22.33 -32.06 33.85
N LEU A 54 -22.01 -32.23 35.14
CA LEU A 54 -20.93 -31.47 35.77
C LEU A 54 -19.59 -31.74 35.09
N PHE A 55 -19.23 -33.01 34.88
CA PHE A 55 -18.00 -33.37 34.19
C PHE A 55 -17.97 -32.85 32.74
N THR A 56 -19.06 -33.01 32.00
CA THR A 56 -19.20 -32.55 30.62
C THR A 56 -18.99 -31.05 30.51
N VAL A 57 -19.60 -30.24 31.40
CA VAL A 57 -19.44 -28.78 31.39
C VAL A 57 -18.00 -28.39 31.74
N LEU A 58 -17.42 -28.96 32.81
CA LEU A 58 -16.05 -28.64 33.23
C LEU A 58 -15.03 -29.02 32.15
N PHE A 59 -15.16 -30.22 31.59
CA PHE A 59 -14.29 -30.69 30.51
C PHE A 59 -14.41 -29.80 29.27
N ALA A 60 -15.64 -29.47 28.86
CA ALA A 60 -15.87 -28.58 27.72
C ALA A 60 -15.25 -27.20 27.94
N ILE A 61 -15.32 -26.62 29.14
CA ILE A 61 -14.66 -25.33 29.45
C ILE A 61 -13.14 -25.46 29.39
N ILE A 62 -12.57 -26.48 30.05
CA ILE A 62 -11.12 -26.72 30.12
C ILE A 62 -10.51 -26.89 28.73
N VAL A 63 -11.23 -27.50 27.79
CA VAL A 63 -10.76 -27.71 26.42
C VAL A 63 -11.07 -26.50 25.52
N ALA A 64 -12.32 -26.02 25.53
CA ALA A 64 -12.76 -25.00 24.57
C ALA A 64 -12.13 -23.63 24.85
N MET A 65 -12.01 -23.22 26.12
CA MET A 65 -11.52 -21.89 26.46
C MET A 65 -10.07 -21.64 25.99
N PRO A 66 -9.07 -22.52 26.27
CA PRO A 66 -7.72 -22.34 25.73
C PRO A 66 -7.65 -22.53 24.22
N LEU A 67 -8.43 -23.44 23.63
CA LEU A 67 -8.47 -23.64 22.18
C LEU A 67 -8.94 -22.38 21.44
N PHE A 68 -10.07 -21.80 21.85
CA PHE A 68 -10.56 -20.56 21.24
C PHE A 68 -9.63 -19.37 21.51
N ASN A 69 -8.91 -19.35 22.64
CA ASN A 69 -7.92 -18.32 22.92
C ASN A 69 -6.73 -18.41 21.94
N LEU A 70 -6.19 -19.62 21.74
CA LEU A 70 -5.12 -19.90 20.79
C LEU A 70 -5.52 -19.53 19.35
N VAL A 71 -6.67 -20.02 18.90
CA VAL A 71 -7.20 -19.73 17.55
C VAL A 71 -7.43 -18.23 17.37
N GLY A 72 -8.00 -17.56 18.37
CA GLY A 72 -8.25 -16.12 18.32
C GLY A 72 -6.98 -15.29 18.24
N ARG A 73 -5.92 -15.66 18.98
CA ARG A 73 -4.60 -15.00 18.92
C ARG A 73 -3.90 -15.23 17.58
N ALA A 74 -3.83 -16.48 17.13
CA ALA A 74 -3.20 -16.83 15.85
C ALA A 74 -3.86 -16.08 14.68
N HIS A 75 -5.19 -15.96 14.68
CA HIS A 75 -5.89 -15.17 13.68
C HIS A 75 -5.58 -13.67 13.78
N ARG A 76 -5.42 -13.12 14.99
CA ARG A 76 -5.04 -11.71 15.18
C ARG A 76 -3.64 -11.44 14.63
N GLU A 77 -2.68 -12.29 14.97
CA GLU A 77 -1.29 -12.19 14.53
C GLU A 77 -1.18 -12.31 13.00
N ALA A 78 -1.92 -13.24 12.39
CA ALA A 78 -1.97 -13.38 10.95
C ALA A 78 -2.54 -12.14 10.25
N GLU A 79 -3.59 -11.52 10.82
CA GLU A 79 -4.17 -10.28 10.29
C GLU A 79 -3.22 -9.08 10.45
N THR A 80 -2.53 -8.96 11.59
CA THR A 80 -1.54 -7.88 11.78
C THR A 80 -0.33 -8.04 10.88
N ALA A 81 0.21 -9.25 10.76
CA ALA A 81 1.32 -9.54 9.86
C ALA A 81 0.94 -9.28 8.40
N ARG A 82 -0.31 -9.59 8.02
CA ARG A 82 -0.84 -9.27 6.69
C ARG A 82 -0.98 -7.77 6.48
N ALA A 83 -1.49 -7.02 7.47
CA ALA A 83 -1.60 -5.57 7.38
C ALA A 83 -0.22 -4.89 7.31
N GLU A 84 0.76 -5.39 8.06
CA GLU A 84 2.15 -4.93 8.00
C GLU A 84 2.80 -5.25 6.65
N ALA A 85 2.60 -6.46 6.12
CA ALA A 85 3.05 -6.83 4.78
C ALA A 85 2.39 -5.95 3.69
N GLU A 86 1.11 -5.63 3.86
CA GLU A 86 0.39 -4.70 2.97
C GLU A 86 0.91 -3.26 3.10
N ALA A 87 1.27 -2.80 4.31
CA ALA A 87 1.85 -1.47 4.55
C ALA A 87 3.27 -1.33 3.97
N ILE A 88 4.13 -2.35 4.15
CA ILE A 88 5.43 -2.46 3.47
C ILE A 88 5.22 -2.42 1.94
N GLY A 89 4.11 -2.98 1.46
CA GLY A 89 3.72 -2.96 0.05
C GLY A 89 3.30 -1.61 -0.54
N ARG A 90 3.31 -0.50 0.23
CA ARG A 90 2.88 0.84 -0.25
C ARG A 90 4.01 1.87 -0.37
N THR A 91 5.15 1.60 0.22
CA THR A 91 6.32 2.50 0.17
C THR A 91 7.45 1.86 -0.62
N ASP A 92 8.20 2.68 -1.34
CA ASP A 92 9.43 2.28 -1.99
C ASP A 92 10.57 2.24 -0.95
N PRO A 93 11.27 1.10 -0.77
CA PRO A 93 12.26 0.94 0.30
C PRO A 93 13.54 1.75 0.07
N LEU A 94 13.82 2.18 -1.16
CA LEU A 94 15.03 2.94 -1.47
C LEU A 94 14.87 4.42 -1.13
N THR A 95 13.73 5.00 -1.51
CA THR A 95 13.46 6.45 -1.42
C THR A 95 12.55 6.82 -0.25
N GLY A 96 11.79 5.86 0.29
CA GLY A 96 10.73 6.11 1.28
C GLY A 96 9.46 6.74 0.70
N LEU A 97 9.43 7.02 -0.61
CA LEU A 97 8.25 7.57 -1.29
C LEU A 97 7.16 6.51 -1.43
N PRO A 98 5.87 6.91 -1.54
CA PRO A 98 4.82 6.02 -2.04
C PRO A 98 5.23 5.29 -3.32
N ASN A 99 4.89 4.01 -3.44
CA ASN A 99 5.22 3.23 -4.62
C ASN A 99 4.10 3.24 -5.68
N ARG A 100 4.31 2.55 -6.81
CA ARG A 100 3.31 2.40 -7.89
C ARG A 100 1.94 1.94 -7.38
N ARG A 101 1.90 1.02 -6.41
CA ARG A 101 0.63 0.53 -5.85
C ARG A 101 -0.09 1.64 -5.09
N ALA A 102 0.62 2.35 -4.22
CA ALA A 102 0.04 3.47 -3.49
C ALA A 102 -0.46 4.57 -4.43
N MET A 103 0.25 4.85 -5.53
CA MET A 103 -0.19 5.78 -6.56
C MET A 103 -1.53 5.37 -7.19
N MET A 104 -1.69 4.10 -7.56
CA MET A 104 -2.94 3.59 -8.14
C MET A 104 -4.11 3.77 -7.16
N GLU A 105 -3.92 3.40 -5.90
CA GLU A 105 -4.95 3.57 -4.85
C GLU A 105 -5.28 5.06 -4.61
N LEU A 106 -4.27 5.94 -4.64
CA LEU A 106 -4.47 7.39 -4.57
C LEU A 106 -5.31 7.87 -5.76
N SER A 107 -5.05 7.40 -6.97
CA SER A 107 -5.81 7.80 -8.16
C SER A 107 -7.30 7.45 -8.10
N GLU A 108 -7.66 6.35 -7.42
CA GLU A 108 -9.05 5.92 -7.24
C GLU A 108 -9.82 6.84 -6.29
N THR A 109 -9.16 7.35 -5.24
CA THR A 109 -9.76 8.30 -4.30
C THR A 109 -9.92 9.71 -4.88
N HIS A 110 -9.33 9.98 -6.05
CA HIS A 110 -9.34 11.29 -6.69
C HIS A 110 -10.22 11.25 -7.95
N LEU A 111 -11.47 11.70 -7.85
CA LEU A 111 -12.45 11.63 -8.95
C LEU A 111 -12.55 12.92 -9.80
N GLY A 112 -11.70 13.91 -9.54
CA GLY A 112 -11.74 15.23 -10.20
C GLY A 112 -10.62 15.45 -11.22
N THR A 113 -10.48 16.71 -11.66
CA THR A 113 -9.34 17.13 -12.48
C THR A 113 -8.04 16.89 -11.73
N MET A 114 -7.06 16.29 -12.40
CA MET A 114 -5.76 15.95 -11.83
C MET A 114 -4.67 16.12 -12.88
N VAL A 115 -3.52 16.66 -12.48
CA VAL A 115 -2.31 16.68 -13.28
C VAL A 115 -1.48 15.45 -12.90
N LEU A 116 -1.12 14.63 -13.89
CA LEU A 116 -0.18 13.53 -13.73
C LEU A 116 1.10 13.89 -14.48
N ALA A 117 2.21 13.96 -13.76
CA ALA A 117 3.54 14.09 -14.36
C ALA A 117 4.34 12.82 -14.08
N ILE A 118 4.77 12.11 -15.13
CA ILE A 118 5.72 11.01 -15.04
C ILE A 118 7.11 11.57 -15.37
N VAL A 119 8.06 11.34 -14.47
CA VAL A 119 9.42 11.89 -14.52
C VAL A 119 10.42 10.75 -14.52
N ASP A 120 11.45 10.84 -15.35
CA ASP A 120 12.50 9.83 -15.46
C ASP A 120 13.89 10.46 -15.47
N ILE A 121 14.85 9.78 -14.83
CA ILE A 121 16.25 10.19 -14.82
C ILE A 121 16.91 9.81 -16.15
N ASP A 122 17.30 10.83 -16.92
CA ASP A 122 17.89 10.64 -18.23
C ASP A 122 19.21 9.86 -18.16
N ARG A 123 19.33 8.85 -19.03
CA ARG A 123 20.54 8.03 -19.19
C ARG A 123 20.99 7.38 -17.87
N PHE A 124 20.06 7.05 -16.98
CA PHE A 124 20.39 6.45 -15.69
C PHE A 124 21.20 5.15 -15.79
N LYS A 125 20.96 4.33 -16.82
CA LYS A 125 21.82 3.18 -17.12
C LYS A 125 23.30 3.55 -17.28
N ALA A 126 23.63 4.65 -17.96
CA ALA A 126 25.01 5.09 -18.11
C ALA A 126 25.64 5.49 -16.77
N VAL A 127 24.85 6.02 -15.83
CA VAL A 127 25.30 6.29 -14.46
C VAL A 127 25.66 4.98 -13.75
N ASN A 128 24.80 3.96 -13.82
CA ASN A 128 25.09 2.64 -13.26
C ASN A 128 26.32 1.99 -13.90
N ASP A 129 26.43 2.05 -15.22
CA ASP A 129 27.54 1.45 -15.96
C ASP A 129 28.88 2.14 -15.64
N THR A 130 28.87 3.44 -15.34
CA THR A 130 30.08 4.23 -15.05
C THR A 130 30.48 4.20 -13.58
N TYR A 131 29.51 4.31 -12.66
CA TYR A 131 29.76 4.52 -11.23
C TYR A 131 29.29 3.35 -10.34
N GLY A 132 28.68 2.33 -10.94
CA GLY A 132 28.13 1.17 -10.24
C GLY A 132 26.73 1.41 -9.66
N HIS A 133 26.02 0.31 -9.39
CA HIS A 133 24.64 0.34 -8.90
C HIS A 133 24.46 1.07 -7.56
N LEU A 134 25.44 0.97 -6.65
CA LEU A 134 25.37 1.68 -5.37
C LEU A 134 25.35 3.21 -5.55
N ALA A 135 26.08 3.71 -6.54
CA ALA A 135 26.07 5.13 -6.87
C ALA A 135 24.75 5.54 -7.54
N GLY A 136 24.21 4.70 -8.44
CA GLY A 136 22.89 4.91 -9.03
C GLY A 136 21.78 4.95 -7.99
N ASP A 137 21.80 4.05 -7.01
CA ASP A 137 20.86 4.05 -5.89
C ASP A 137 20.92 5.37 -5.10
N GLU A 138 22.12 5.91 -4.86
CA GLU A 138 22.27 7.20 -4.17
C GLU A 138 21.79 8.38 -5.03
N VAL A 139 22.00 8.33 -6.35
CA VAL A 139 21.38 9.30 -7.29
C VAL A 139 19.86 9.27 -7.13
N ILE A 140 19.24 8.08 -7.15
CA ILE A 140 17.78 7.93 -6.97
C ILE A 140 17.33 8.49 -5.62
N ARG A 141 18.03 8.17 -4.52
CA ARG A 141 17.70 8.70 -3.18
C ARG A 141 17.77 10.22 -3.14
N ARG A 142 18.76 10.83 -3.78
CA ARG A 142 18.93 12.29 -3.79
C ARG A 142 17.89 12.98 -4.65
N VAL A 143 17.68 12.50 -5.87
CA VAL A 143 16.63 13.03 -6.76
C VAL A 143 15.27 12.91 -6.07
N GLY A 144 14.94 11.75 -5.51
CA GLY A 144 13.68 11.55 -4.77
C GLY A 144 13.51 12.49 -3.59
N ARG A 145 14.56 12.71 -2.78
CA ARG A 145 14.54 13.69 -1.67
C ARG A 145 14.36 15.13 -2.14
N MET A 146 15.05 15.53 -3.21
CA MET A 146 14.93 16.88 -3.77
C MET A 146 13.53 17.11 -4.37
N MET A 147 13.01 16.14 -5.14
CA MET A 147 11.64 16.17 -5.64
C MET A 147 10.63 16.27 -4.50
N ALA A 148 10.79 15.48 -3.43
CA ALA A 148 9.88 15.53 -2.28
C ALA A 148 9.90 16.91 -1.60
N ALA A 149 11.07 17.52 -1.44
CA ALA A 149 11.22 18.82 -0.81
C ALA A 149 10.63 19.97 -1.65
N GLU A 150 10.74 19.91 -2.98
CA GLU A 150 10.35 21.01 -3.87
C GLU A 150 8.96 20.84 -4.48
N LEU A 151 8.60 19.61 -4.83
CA LEU A 151 7.36 19.28 -5.54
C LEU A 151 6.30 18.67 -4.61
N GLY A 152 6.66 18.20 -3.42
CA GLY A 152 5.73 17.52 -2.51
C GLY A 152 4.54 18.37 -2.06
N ARG A 153 4.66 19.71 -2.10
CA ARG A 153 3.55 20.62 -1.80
C ARG A 153 2.43 20.59 -2.83
N TYR A 154 2.71 20.19 -4.07
CA TYR A 154 1.73 20.13 -5.16
C TYR A 154 0.91 18.83 -5.14
N GLY A 155 1.34 17.82 -4.37
CA GLY A 155 0.62 16.58 -4.19
C GLY A 155 1.51 15.35 -4.00
N PRO A 156 0.91 14.15 -3.95
CA PRO A 156 1.65 12.92 -3.75
C PRO A 156 2.71 12.68 -4.83
N LEU A 157 3.96 12.59 -4.40
CA LEU A 157 5.10 12.16 -5.20
C LEU A 157 5.36 10.67 -4.95
N CYS A 158 5.42 9.87 -6.00
CA CYS A 158 5.58 8.42 -5.94
C CYS A 158 6.81 7.98 -6.72
N ARG A 159 7.47 6.87 -6.32
CA ARG A 159 8.42 6.15 -7.17
C ARG A 159 7.71 4.96 -7.81
N ILE A 160 7.63 4.95 -9.13
CA ILE A 160 6.78 4.01 -9.88
C ILE A 160 7.55 2.95 -10.67
N GLY A 161 8.88 3.12 -10.78
CA GLY A 161 9.81 2.24 -11.47
C GLY A 161 11.23 2.36 -10.91
N GLY A 162 12.22 1.88 -11.66
CA GLY A 162 13.64 1.94 -11.28
C GLY A 162 14.12 3.37 -11.09
N GLU A 163 14.12 4.14 -12.16
CA GLU A 163 14.47 5.58 -12.18
C GLU A 163 13.28 6.51 -12.42
N GLU A 164 12.06 5.97 -12.30
CA GLU A 164 10.81 6.67 -12.66
C GLU A 164 10.02 7.12 -11.42
N PHE A 165 9.59 8.37 -11.46
CA PHE A 165 8.76 9.02 -10.45
C PHE A 165 7.44 9.51 -11.06
N ALA A 166 6.41 9.67 -10.24
CA ALA A 166 5.14 10.24 -10.63
C ALA A 166 4.65 11.26 -9.61
N LEU A 167 4.24 12.44 -10.08
CA LEU A 167 3.56 13.45 -9.27
C LEU A 167 2.08 13.48 -9.65
N LEU A 168 1.22 13.31 -8.65
CA LEU A 168 -0.24 13.47 -8.79
C LEU A 168 -0.62 14.79 -8.12
N SER A 169 -1.09 15.76 -8.88
CA SER A 169 -1.46 17.08 -8.36
C SER A 169 -2.91 17.42 -8.64
N ARG A 170 -3.51 18.18 -7.71
CA ARG A 170 -4.84 18.79 -7.86
C ARG A 170 -4.77 20.28 -8.21
N ASP A 171 -3.57 20.83 -8.24
CA ASP A 171 -3.34 22.24 -8.51
C ASP A 171 -3.49 22.53 -10.00
N ALA A 172 -3.46 23.81 -10.36
CA ALA A 172 -3.58 24.22 -11.75
C ALA A 172 -2.43 23.61 -12.59
N PRO A 173 -2.71 23.08 -13.79
CA PRO A 173 -1.67 22.53 -14.68
C PRO A 173 -0.47 23.46 -14.87
N ASP A 174 -0.71 24.75 -15.08
CA ASP A 174 0.34 25.76 -15.30
C ASP A 174 1.28 25.87 -14.08
N GLU A 175 0.76 25.83 -12.85
CA GLU A 175 1.56 25.91 -11.63
C GLU A 175 2.45 24.67 -11.43
N VAL A 176 1.89 23.49 -11.67
CA VAL A 176 2.62 22.21 -11.55
C VAL A 176 3.73 22.13 -12.59
N VAL A 177 3.44 22.58 -13.81
CA VAL A 177 4.39 22.53 -14.93
C VAL A 177 5.53 23.51 -14.71
N GLU A 178 5.26 24.72 -14.24
CA GLU A 178 6.33 25.67 -13.93
C GLU A 178 7.22 25.16 -12.79
N ALA A 179 6.63 24.55 -11.75
CA ALA A 179 7.40 23.91 -10.68
C ALA A 179 8.29 22.78 -11.20
N LEU A 180 7.78 21.93 -12.09
CA LEU A 180 8.55 20.87 -12.74
C LEU A 180 9.67 21.45 -13.62
N ARG A 181 9.41 22.56 -14.32
CA ARG A 181 10.39 23.23 -15.19
C ARG A 181 11.57 23.76 -14.38
N LEU A 182 11.28 24.46 -13.28
CA LEU A 182 12.29 24.99 -12.36
C LEU A 182 13.09 23.86 -11.70
N PHE A 183 12.42 22.80 -11.28
CA PHE A 183 13.07 21.63 -10.69
C PHE A 183 14.03 20.96 -11.68
N ARG A 184 13.59 20.74 -12.93
CA ARG A 184 14.42 20.19 -14.00
C ARG A 184 15.68 21.03 -14.25
N GLU A 185 15.52 22.36 -14.33
CA GLU A 185 16.64 23.29 -14.55
C GLU A 185 17.66 23.21 -13.42
N ARG A 186 17.18 23.17 -12.18
CA ARG A 186 18.04 23.02 -10.99
C ARG A 186 18.82 21.70 -11.00
N ILE A 187 18.16 20.58 -11.30
CA ILE A 187 18.81 19.25 -11.36
C ILE A 187 19.87 19.23 -12.45
N ALA A 188 19.60 19.84 -13.61
CA ALA A 188 20.56 19.89 -14.71
C ALA A 188 21.79 20.78 -14.39
N ALA A 189 21.62 21.81 -13.57
CA ALA A 189 22.65 22.79 -13.26
C ALA A 189 23.65 22.34 -12.16
N VAL A 190 23.23 21.49 -11.22
CA VAL A 190 24.03 21.15 -10.03
C VAL A 190 24.34 19.65 -10.01
N PRO A 191 25.62 19.24 -10.13
CA PRO A 191 26.01 17.84 -9.99
C PRO A 191 25.66 17.27 -8.62
N LEU A 192 25.21 16.01 -8.59
CA LEU A 192 24.93 15.27 -7.38
C LEU A 192 26.22 14.61 -6.88
N LEU A 193 26.65 14.96 -5.67
CA LEU A 193 27.89 14.45 -5.09
C LEU A 193 27.69 13.07 -4.45
N VAL A 194 27.97 11.98 -5.15
CA VAL A 194 27.75 10.60 -4.72
C VAL A 194 29.08 9.95 -4.33
N GLY A 195 29.30 9.78 -3.02
CA GLY A 195 30.61 9.38 -2.51
C GLY A 195 31.64 10.47 -2.83
N GLU A 196 32.67 10.12 -3.60
CA GLU A 196 33.69 11.06 -4.09
C GLU A 196 33.41 11.57 -5.52
N ALA A 197 32.37 11.07 -6.19
CA ALA A 197 32.06 11.42 -7.58
C ALA A 197 31.02 12.54 -7.67
N ALA A 198 31.23 13.47 -8.60
CA ALA A 198 30.22 14.45 -9.00
C ALA A 198 29.45 13.92 -10.23
N VAL A 199 28.21 13.47 -10.01
CA VAL A 199 27.38 12.88 -11.07
C VAL A 199 26.38 13.90 -11.56
N GLN A 200 26.49 14.32 -12.81
CA GLN A 200 25.52 15.19 -13.45
C GLN A 200 24.41 14.38 -14.12
N VAL A 201 23.16 14.69 -13.80
CA VAL A 201 21.97 14.04 -14.39
C VAL A 201 21.00 15.09 -14.87
N THR A 202 20.15 14.71 -15.83
CA THR A 202 19.00 15.51 -16.26
C THR A 202 17.74 14.69 -16.12
N LEU A 203 16.58 15.34 -16.21
CA LEU A 203 15.28 14.69 -16.12
C LEU A 203 14.45 15.00 -17.36
N SER A 204 13.73 13.99 -17.82
CA SER A 204 12.64 14.16 -18.78
C SER A 204 11.31 13.91 -18.10
N ALA A 205 10.27 14.64 -18.49
CA ALA A 205 8.93 14.47 -17.93
C ALA A 205 7.85 14.46 -19.02
N GLY A 206 6.83 13.63 -18.83
CA GLY A 206 5.59 13.63 -19.58
C GLY A 206 4.43 14.03 -18.70
N VAL A 207 3.63 15.01 -19.13
CA VAL A 207 2.52 15.57 -18.35
C VAL A 207 1.20 15.35 -19.07
N ALA A 208 0.22 14.80 -18.35
CA ALA A 208 -1.16 14.66 -18.81
C ALA A 208 -2.14 15.21 -17.78
N VAL A 209 -3.30 15.66 -18.25
CA VAL A 209 -4.37 16.20 -17.39
C VAL A 209 -5.57 15.28 -17.47
N ARG A 210 -5.90 14.65 -16.34
CA ARG A 210 -7.14 13.90 -16.18
C ARG A 210 -8.30 14.88 -16.13
N ARG A 211 -9.25 14.71 -17.05
CA ARG A 211 -10.56 15.37 -16.98
C ARG A 211 -11.56 14.52 -16.19
N PRO A 212 -12.62 15.13 -15.62
CA PRO A 212 -13.71 14.38 -15.02
C PRO A 212 -14.24 13.31 -15.99
N GLY A 213 -14.38 12.08 -15.50
CA GLY A 213 -14.86 10.94 -16.29
C GLY A 213 -13.79 10.14 -17.05
N ALA A 214 -12.56 10.65 -17.20
CA ALA A 214 -11.46 9.90 -17.82
C ALA A 214 -10.88 8.85 -16.85
N SER A 215 -10.47 7.70 -17.38
CA SER A 215 -9.80 6.65 -16.60
C SER A 215 -8.38 7.08 -16.23
N PHE A 216 -7.94 6.75 -15.02
CA PHE A 216 -6.54 7.01 -14.63
C PHE A 216 -5.55 6.27 -15.53
N MET A 217 -5.90 5.07 -16.00
CA MET A 217 -5.02 4.29 -16.89
C MET A 217 -4.83 4.94 -18.27
N GLU A 218 -5.86 5.61 -18.79
CA GLU A 218 -5.76 6.37 -20.04
C GLU A 218 -4.81 7.56 -19.87
N VAL A 219 -4.99 8.32 -18.79
CA VAL A 219 -4.13 9.48 -18.46
C VAL A 219 -2.69 9.05 -18.17
N PHE A 220 -2.50 7.90 -17.52
CA PHE A 220 -1.18 7.32 -17.31
C PHE A 220 -0.49 6.99 -18.64
N ALA A 221 -1.20 6.36 -19.58
CA ALA A 221 -0.67 6.06 -20.90
C ALA A 221 -0.36 7.31 -21.72
N GLU A 222 -1.17 8.36 -21.59
CA GLU A 222 -0.93 9.66 -22.22
C GLU A 222 0.33 10.34 -21.67
N ALA A 223 0.51 10.35 -20.34
CA ALA A 223 1.71 10.91 -19.71
C ALA A 223 2.97 10.11 -20.08
N ASP A 224 2.87 8.77 -20.13
CA ASP A 224 3.97 7.89 -20.53
C ASP A 224 4.39 8.13 -21.99
N ARG A 225 3.40 8.28 -22.89
CA ARG A 225 3.67 8.63 -24.29
C ARG A 225 4.33 10.00 -24.42
N ALA A 226 3.88 10.99 -23.66
CA ALA A 226 4.52 12.31 -23.63
C ALA A 226 5.97 12.19 -23.12
N LEU A 227 6.23 11.41 -22.08
CA LEU A 227 7.58 11.17 -21.57
C LEU A 227 8.48 10.51 -22.63
N TYR A 228 7.94 9.54 -23.37
CA TYR A 228 8.63 8.92 -24.49
C TYR A 228 9.02 9.94 -25.55
N ASP A 229 8.09 10.83 -25.94
CA ASP A 229 8.37 11.91 -26.89
C ASP A 229 9.45 12.87 -26.35
N ALA A 230 9.41 13.23 -25.06
CA ALA A 230 10.47 14.02 -24.42
C ALA A 230 11.86 13.36 -24.52
N LYS A 231 11.94 12.05 -24.28
CA LYS A 231 13.18 11.28 -24.39
C LYS A 231 13.67 11.17 -25.84
N ARG A 232 12.76 10.99 -26.80
CA ARG A 232 13.08 10.91 -28.23
C ARG A 232 13.60 12.24 -28.76
N ASP A 233 12.98 13.34 -28.35
CA ASP A 233 13.25 14.65 -28.94
C ASP A 233 14.51 15.33 -28.35
N GLY A 234 15.27 14.64 -27.51
CA GLY A 234 16.58 15.07 -27.04
C GLY A 234 16.75 15.09 -25.53
N ARG A 235 15.78 14.59 -24.75
CA ARG A 235 15.81 14.53 -23.28
C ARG A 235 15.88 15.91 -22.62
N ASN A 236 16.07 15.95 -21.29
CA ASN A 236 16.13 17.14 -20.46
C ASN A 236 14.99 18.12 -20.76
N ARG A 237 13.75 17.63 -20.84
CA ARG A 237 12.58 18.43 -21.22
C ARG A 237 11.28 17.88 -20.68
N ILE A 238 10.26 18.73 -20.72
CA ILE A 238 8.89 18.39 -20.38
C ILE A 238 8.09 18.34 -21.69
N ALA A 239 7.35 17.27 -21.90
CA ALA A 239 6.40 17.13 -22.99
C ALA A 239 4.99 16.93 -22.45
N PHE A 240 3.99 17.28 -23.27
CA PHE A 240 2.59 17.34 -22.86
C PHE A 240 1.74 16.40 -23.71
N ALA A 241 0.82 15.69 -23.08
CA ALA A 241 -0.15 14.88 -23.76
C ALA A 241 -1.12 15.76 -24.59
N PRO A 242 -1.63 15.29 -25.74
CA PRO A 242 -2.61 16.01 -26.54
C PRO A 242 -3.89 16.27 -25.72
N GLY A 243 -4.07 17.52 -25.28
CA GLY A 243 -5.20 17.91 -24.42
C GLY A 243 -4.78 18.49 -23.07
N ALA A 244 -3.51 18.43 -22.69
CA ALA A 244 -2.94 19.18 -21.57
C ALA A 244 -2.68 20.65 -21.94
N ALA A 245 -3.60 21.30 -22.66
CA ALA A 245 -3.42 22.67 -23.15
C ALA A 245 -3.22 23.64 -21.98
N LEU A 246 -1.95 23.97 -21.73
CA LEU A 246 -1.52 25.00 -20.82
C LEU A 246 -1.84 26.36 -21.45
N ARG A 247 -2.29 27.32 -20.66
CA ARG A 247 -2.40 28.70 -21.17
C ARG A 247 -0.97 29.25 -21.19
N ALA A 248 -0.47 29.52 -22.39
CA ALA A 248 0.79 30.21 -22.62
C ALA A 248 0.79 31.61 -22.00
#